data_AF-A0AAU2PEF1-F1
#
_entry.id   AF-A0AAU2PEF1-F1
#
_cell.length_a   1.000
_cell.length_b   1.000
_cell.length_c   1.000
_cell.angle_alpha   90.00
_cell.angle_beta   90.00
_cell.angle_gamma   90.00
#
_symmetry.space_group_name_H-M   'P 1'
#
loop_
_entity.id
_entity.type
_entity.pdbx_description
1 polymer ?
#
loop_
_entity_poly.entity_id
_entity_poly.type
_entity_poly.pdbx_seq_one_letter_code
_entity_poly.pdbx_strand_id
1 'polypeptide(L)'
;MYFRRLQPWARDALVRALQTPEVLSGVARCIAEERALIVQLVRRATTGRVVVVQYPVASIEAAYDRLKADDMGQSEFVAYFIVASAPALLQAEIDGTPYMRTMRPAGQDGRQAEVLRVPYAVQFERGQADV
;
A
#
# COMPACT_ATOMS: atom_id res chain seq x y z
N MET A 1 13.19 -10.86 -5.65
CA MET A 1 11.80 -10.38 -5.43
C MET A 1 11.34 -9.61 -6.67
N TYR A 2 10.09 -9.78 -7.12
CA TYR A 2 9.58 -9.14 -8.34
C TYR A 2 8.39 -8.23 -8.05
N PHE A 3 8.31 -7.10 -8.77
CA PHE A 3 7.17 -6.19 -8.75
C PHE A 3 6.45 -6.30 -10.11
N ARG A 4 5.17 -6.68 -10.12
CA ARG A 4 4.38 -6.70 -11.37
C ARG A 4 4.29 -5.31 -11.98
N ARG A 5 3.90 -5.17 -13.25
CA ARG A 5 3.50 -3.86 -13.78
C ARG A 5 2.25 -3.39 -13.04
N LEU A 6 2.23 -2.13 -12.60
CA LEU A 6 1.04 -1.58 -11.97
C LEU A 6 -0.07 -1.46 -13.02
N GLN A 7 -1.24 -2.03 -12.70
CA GLN A 7 -2.40 -1.94 -13.59
C GLN A 7 -2.89 -0.48 -13.66
N PRO A 8 -3.28 0.05 -14.83
CA PRO A 8 -3.72 1.44 -14.98
C PRO A 8 -4.84 1.83 -13.99
N TRP A 9 -5.82 0.95 -13.80
CA TRP A 9 -6.94 1.18 -12.88
C TRP A 9 -6.46 1.41 -11.42
N ALA A 10 -5.43 0.69 -10.99
CA ALA A 10 -4.90 0.78 -9.63
C ALA A 10 -4.10 2.07 -9.43
N ARG A 11 -3.38 2.52 -10.47
CA ARG A 11 -2.70 3.82 -10.45
C ARG A 11 -3.71 4.96 -10.33
N ASP A 12 -4.73 4.96 -11.17
CA ASP A 12 -5.73 6.03 -11.19
C ASP A 12 -6.54 6.07 -9.90
N ALA A 13 -6.91 4.89 -9.39
CA ALA A 13 -7.60 4.77 -8.11
C ALA A 13 -6.73 5.23 -6.94
N LEU A 14 -5.43 4.92 -6.93
CA LEU A 14 -4.49 5.41 -5.92
C LEU A 14 -4.39 6.94 -5.94
N VAL A 15 -4.23 7.54 -7.13
CA VAL A 15 -4.14 9.00 -7.26
C VAL A 15 -5.40 9.68 -6.73
N ARG A 16 -6.58 9.15 -7.07
CA ARG A 16 -7.85 9.66 -6.53
C ARG A 16 -7.95 9.45 -5.02
N ALA A 17 -7.56 8.28 -4.52
CA ALA A 17 -7.58 7.96 -3.10
C ALA A 17 -6.73 8.96 -2.30
N LEU A 18 -5.51 9.26 -2.76
CA LEU A 18 -4.61 10.23 -2.12
C LEU A 18 -5.10 11.68 -2.14
N GLN A 19 -6.22 11.96 -2.80
CA GLN A 19 -6.89 13.27 -2.77
C GLN A 19 -8.11 13.30 -1.85
N THR A 20 -8.51 12.15 -1.28
CA THR A 20 -9.66 12.07 -0.37
C THR A 20 -9.29 12.49 1.05
N PRO A 21 -10.14 13.24 1.76
CA PRO A 21 -9.88 13.67 3.13
C PRO A 21 -9.56 12.51 4.08
N GLU A 22 -10.24 11.37 3.91
CA GLU A 22 -10.06 10.18 4.75
C GLU A 22 -8.68 9.57 4.59
N VAL A 23 -8.16 9.50 3.37
CA VAL A 23 -6.80 8.99 3.11
C VAL A 23 -5.75 10.02 3.52
N LEU A 24 -5.98 11.30 3.23
CA LEU A 24 -5.08 12.36 3.66
C LEU A 24 -4.93 12.41 5.18
N SER A 25 -6.01 12.21 5.94
CA SER A 25 -5.95 12.09 7.40
C SER A 25 -5.12 10.88 7.84
N GLY A 26 -5.30 9.73 7.19
CA GLY A 26 -4.48 8.54 7.44
C GLY A 26 -2.99 8.77 7.15
N VAL A 27 -2.67 9.44 6.05
CA VAL A 27 -1.29 9.83 5.67
C VAL A 27 -0.70 10.79 6.69
N ALA A 28 -1.43 11.83 7.09
CA ALA A 28 -0.99 12.80 8.09
C ALA A 28 -0.68 12.11 9.42
N ARG A 29 -1.55 11.18 9.85
CA ARG A 29 -1.33 10.37 11.05
C ARG A 29 -0.12 9.46 10.92
N CYS A 30 0.05 8.80 9.78
CA CYS A 30 1.23 7.97 9.47
C CYS A 30 2.54 8.76 9.59
N ILE A 31 2.56 10.01 9.12
CA ILE A 31 3.69 10.92 9.24
C ILE A 31 3.90 11.33 10.70
N ALA A 32 2.84 11.74 11.40
CA ALA A 32 2.92 12.23 12.77
C ALA A 32 3.36 11.15 13.78
N GLU A 33 2.95 9.91 13.57
CA GLU A 33 3.31 8.77 14.41
C GLU A 33 4.59 8.05 13.94
N GLU A 34 5.26 8.54 12.89
CA GLU A 34 6.47 7.93 12.31
C GLU A 34 6.30 6.46 11.91
N ARG A 35 5.10 6.13 11.40
CA ARG A 35 4.65 4.76 11.09
C ARG A 35 4.50 4.54 9.59
N ALA A 36 3.86 3.43 9.23
CA ALA A 36 3.40 3.11 7.89
C ALA A 36 1.87 2.90 7.86
N LEU A 37 1.31 2.96 6.65
CA LEU A 37 -0.12 2.83 6.39
C LEU A 37 -0.32 1.98 5.15
N ILE A 38 -1.07 0.89 5.26
CA ILE A 38 -1.52 0.14 4.08
C ILE A 38 -2.70 0.87 3.46
N VAL A 39 -2.64 1.05 2.15
CA VAL A 39 -3.76 1.48 1.31
C VAL A 39 -4.13 0.32 0.40
N GLN A 40 -5.30 -0.27 0.66
CA GLN A 40 -5.88 -1.36 -0.11
C GLN A 40 -6.94 -0.80 -1.06
N LEU A 41 -6.81 -1.11 -2.35
CA LEU A 41 -7.78 -0.79 -3.39
C LEU A 41 -8.48 -2.07 -3.83
N VAL A 42 -9.79 -2.16 -3.60
CA VAL A 42 -10.61 -3.31 -3.98
C VAL A 42 -11.54 -2.89 -5.12
N ARG A 43 -11.29 -3.41 -6.32
CA ARG A 43 -12.15 -3.20 -7.49
C ARG A 43 -13.08 -4.39 -7.66
N ARG A 44 -14.39 -4.13 -7.52
CA ARG A 44 -15.45 -5.12 -7.76
C ARG A 44 -15.49 -5.48 -9.24
N ALA A 45 -15.35 -6.76 -9.59
CA ALA A 45 -15.36 -7.20 -10.99
C ALA A 45 -16.67 -6.87 -11.71
N THR A 46 -17.80 -6.97 -11.02
CA THR A 46 -19.15 -6.79 -11.57
C THR A 46 -19.51 -5.33 -11.87
N THR A 47 -19.10 -4.40 -11.01
CA THR A 47 -19.51 -2.98 -11.11
C THR A 47 -18.37 -2.06 -11.53
N GLY A 48 -17.13 -2.54 -11.50
CA GLY A 48 -15.93 -1.72 -11.71
C GLY A 48 -15.67 -0.69 -10.60
N ARG A 49 -16.52 -0.61 -9.56
CA ARG A 49 -16.37 0.30 -8.43
C ARG A 49 -15.14 -0.06 -7.62
N VAL A 50 -14.38 0.96 -7.23
CA VAL A 50 -13.22 0.81 -6.34
C VAL A 50 -13.59 1.26 -4.94
N VAL A 51 -13.25 0.43 -3.95
CA VAL A 51 -13.32 0.72 -2.53
C VAL A 51 -11.90 0.88 -2.01
N VAL A 52 -11.68 1.88 -1.17
CA VAL A 52 -10.38 2.15 -0.54
C VAL A 52 -10.49 1.78 0.93
N VAL A 53 -9.56 0.95 1.40
CA VAL A 53 -9.44 0.57 2.81
C VAL A 53 -8.05 0.92 3.30
N GLN A 54 -7.97 1.36 4.55
CA GLN A 54 -6.73 1.83 5.17
C GLN A 54 -6.44 1.05 6.45
N TYR A 55 -5.19 0.61 6.63
CA TYR A 55 -4.75 -0.05 7.86
C TYR A 55 -3.46 0.59 8.39
N PRO A 56 -3.47 1.26 9.55
CA PRO A 56 -2.25 1.74 10.16
C PRO A 56 -1.41 0.53 10.63
N VAL A 57 -0.10 0.61 10.43
CA VAL A 57 0.85 -0.45 10.78
C VAL A 57 2.12 0.15 11.35
N ALA A 58 2.79 -0.58 12.24
CA ALA A 58 3.96 -0.07 12.95
C ALA A 58 5.17 0.16 12.03
N SER A 59 5.33 -0.68 10.99
CA SER A 59 6.46 -0.66 10.07
C SER A 59 6.06 -1.20 8.69
N ILE A 60 6.97 -1.11 7.72
CA ILE A 60 6.81 -1.72 6.39
C ILE A 60 6.79 -3.26 6.49
N GLU A 61 7.59 -3.84 7.39
CA GLU A 61 7.59 -5.29 7.65
C GLU A 61 6.25 -5.76 8.22
N ALA A 62 5.73 -5.07 9.24
CA ALA A 62 4.40 -5.36 9.80
C ALA A 62 3.29 -5.21 8.75
N ALA A 63 3.49 -4.32 7.77
CA ALA A 63 2.59 -4.23 6.62
C ALA A 63 2.61 -5.53 5.80
N TYR A 64 3.79 -6.05 5.47
CA TYR A 64 3.93 -7.30 4.72
C TYR A 64 3.34 -8.50 5.47
N ASP A 65 3.55 -8.60 6.78
CA ASP A 65 2.96 -9.68 7.58
C ASP A 65 1.43 -9.62 7.58
N ARG A 66 0.85 -8.41 7.68
CA ARG A 66 -0.59 -8.24 7.58
C ARG A 66 -1.12 -8.65 6.19
N LEU A 67 -0.41 -8.27 5.13
CA LEU A 67 -0.81 -8.61 3.75
C LEU A 67 -0.74 -10.11 3.48
N LYS A 68 0.22 -10.82 4.07
CA LYS A 68 0.30 -12.29 4.02
C LYS A 68 -0.87 -12.98 4.75
N ALA A 69 -1.47 -12.32 5.73
CA ALA A 69 -2.57 -12.86 6.51
C ALA A 69 -3.96 -12.55 5.92
N ASP A 70 -4.04 -11.65 4.94
CA ASP A 70 -5.30 -11.24 4.31
C ASP A 70 -5.79 -12.34 3.34
N ASP A 71 -6.96 -12.91 3.62
CA ASP A 71 -7.61 -13.93 2.79
C ASP A 71 -8.73 -13.26 1.99
N MET A 72 -8.52 -13.04 0.69
CA MET A 72 -9.48 -12.33 -0.15
C MET A 72 -10.10 -13.25 -1.20
N GLY A 73 -11.43 -13.16 -1.31
CA GLY A 73 -12.23 -13.98 -2.21
C GLY A 73 -11.94 -13.76 -3.71
N GLN A 74 -12.18 -14.79 -4.51
CA GLN A 74 -11.76 -14.91 -5.91
C GLN A 74 -12.40 -13.92 -6.90
N SER A 75 -13.41 -13.12 -6.50
CA SER A 75 -14.19 -12.27 -7.42
C SER A 75 -13.77 -10.79 -7.43
N GLU A 76 -12.66 -10.44 -6.79
CA GLU A 76 -12.23 -9.05 -6.60
C GLU A 76 -10.81 -8.81 -7.11
N PHE A 77 -10.59 -7.67 -7.77
CA PHE A 77 -9.25 -7.24 -8.14
C PHE A 77 -8.69 -6.35 -7.03
N VAL A 78 -7.58 -6.76 -6.43
CA VAL A 78 -7.01 -6.08 -5.27
C VAL A 78 -5.64 -5.53 -5.60
N ALA A 79 -5.36 -4.31 -5.15
CA ALA A 79 -4.03 -3.71 -5.20
C ALA A 79 -3.67 -3.12 -3.85
N TYR A 80 -2.47 -3.45 -3.36
CA TYR A 80 -1.96 -2.94 -2.10
C TYR A 80 -0.80 -1.98 -2.32
N PHE A 81 -0.82 -0.91 -1.55
CA PHE A 81 0.26 0.07 -1.44
C PHE A 81 0.58 0.32 0.02
N ILE A 82 1.78 0.79 0.29
CA ILE A 82 2.19 1.23 1.61
C ILE A 82 2.56 2.70 1.51
N VAL A 83 1.93 3.54 2.31
CA VAL A 83 2.43 4.88 2.58
C VAL A 83 3.38 4.77 3.78
N ALA A 84 4.60 5.25 3.64
CA ALA A 84 5.59 5.19 4.70
C ALA A 84 6.14 6.59 5.00
N SER A 85 6.25 6.91 6.29
CA SER A 85 6.99 8.08 6.76
C SER A 85 8.49 7.93 6.50
N ALA A 86 9.24 9.03 6.52
CA ALA A 86 10.69 8.99 6.34
C ALA A 86 11.43 8.08 7.36
N PRO A 87 11.11 8.11 8.67
CA PRO A 87 11.70 7.16 9.62
C PRO A 87 11.38 5.69 9.31
N ALA A 88 10.13 5.38 8.94
CA ALA A 88 9.75 4.02 8.59
C ALA A 88 10.48 3.50 7.33
N LEU A 89 10.75 4.38 6.37
CA LEU A 89 11.57 4.05 5.19
C LEU A 89 13.03 3.79 5.55
N LEU A 90 13.63 4.65 6.38
CA LEU A 90 15.01 4.48 6.84
C LEU A 90 15.16 3.15 7.57
N GLN A 91 14.21 2.82 8.45
CA GLN A 91 14.20 1.55 9.16
C GLN A 91 14.13 0.36 8.19
N ALA A 92 13.25 0.42 7.20
CA ALA A 92 13.18 -0.61 6.16
C ALA A 92 14.47 -0.74 5.33
N GLU A 93 15.20 0.36 5.08
CA GLU A 93 16.51 0.31 4.42
C GLU A 93 17.56 -0.38 5.30
N ILE A 94 17.58 -0.09 6.61
CA ILE A 94 18.46 -0.73 7.59
C ILE A 94 18.18 -2.23 7.67
N ASP A 95 16.90 -2.60 7.72
CA ASP A 95 16.45 -3.99 7.84
C ASP A 95 16.55 -4.77 6.51
N GLY A 96 16.93 -4.10 5.42
CA GLY A 96 16.98 -4.70 4.09
C GLY A 96 15.60 -5.10 3.55
N THR A 97 14.53 -4.49 4.05
CA THR A 97 13.15 -4.77 3.63
C THR A 97 12.95 -4.28 2.19
N PRO A 98 12.59 -5.16 1.24
CA PRO A 98 12.51 -4.83 -0.17
C PRO A 98 11.24 -4.06 -0.52
N TYR A 99 11.38 -2.87 -1.09
CA TYR A 99 10.24 -2.05 -1.56
C TYR A 99 10.54 -1.35 -2.89
N MET A 100 9.49 -0.83 -3.54
CA MET A 100 9.62 0.01 -4.74
C MET A 100 8.84 1.30 -4.56
N ARG A 101 9.51 2.45 -4.62
CA ARG A 101 8.88 3.77 -4.58
C ARG A 101 8.06 4.01 -5.85
N THR A 102 6.87 4.58 -5.72
CA THR A 102 6.02 4.94 -6.88
C THR A 102 5.82 6.43 -7.03
N MET A 103 5.35 7.07 -5.98
CA MET A 103 4.99 8.48 -6.00
C MET A 103 5.03 9.04 -4.59
N ARG A 104 5.12 10.36 -4.52
CA ARG A 104 4.99 11.11 -3.28
C ARG A 104 3.57 11.65 -3.18
N PRO A 105 2.85 11.43 -2.07
CA PRO A 105 1.68 12.23 -1.76
C PRO A 105 2.10 13.70 -1.65
N ALA A 106 1.19 14.63 -1.93
CA ALA A 106 1.43 16.04 -1.63
C ALA A 106 1.63 16.16 -0.10
N GLY A 107 2.85 16.49 0.32
CA GLY A 107 3.18 16.64 1.74
C GLY A 107 2.51 17.89 2.31
N GLN A 108 2.00 17.78 3.54
CA GLN A 108 1.71 18.95 4.38
C GLN A 108 2.97 19.29 5.20
N ASP A 109 3.31 20.58 5.26
CA ASP A 109 4.34 21.14 6.15
C ASP A 109 5.76 20.56 6.00
N GLY A 110 6.20 20.31 4.76
CA GLY A 110 7.57 19.87 4.45
C GLY A 110 7.91 18.44 4.89
N ARG A 111 7.00 17.75 5.60
CA ARG A 111 7.12 16.33 5.91
C ARG A 111 6.57 15.51 4.74
N GLN A 112 7.38 14.58 4.24
CA GLN A 112 7.03 13.76 3.09
C GLN A 112 6.85 12.31 3.52
N ALA A 113 5.78 11.69 3.03
CA ALA A 113 5.66 10.24 2.97
C ALA A 113 5.98 9.76 1.55
N GLU A 114 6.40 8.50 1.41
CA GLU A 114 6.52 7.86 0.11
C GLU A 114 5.43 6.81 -0.04
N VAL A 115 4.83 6.73 -1.22
CA VAL A 115 4.01 5.59 -1.59
C VAL A 115 4.90 4.51 -2.17
N LEU A 116 4.76 3.32 -1.62
CA LEU A 116 5.51 2.14 -1.96
C LEU A 116 4.58 1.10 -2.57
N ARG A 117 5.13 0.34 -3.49
CA ARG A 117 4.51 -0.88 -3.99
C ARG A 117 4.91 -2.04 -3.11
N VAL A 118 3.94 -2.91 -2.93
CA VAL A 118 4.17 -4.20 -2.30
C VAL A 118 4.71 -5.18 -3.36
N PRO A 119 5.73 -5.98 -3.02
CA PRO A 119 6.22 -7.03 -3.90
C PRO A 119 5.14 -8.06 -4.24
N TYR A 120 5.20 -8.65 -5.44
CA TYR A 120 4.21 -9.63 -5.90
C TYR A 120 4.18 -10.89 -5.02
N ALA A 121 5.34 -11.34 -4.54
CA ALA A 121 5.44 -12.51 -3.66
C ALA A 121 4.61 -12.33 -2.37
N VAL A 122 4.64 -11.14 -1.76
CA VAL A 122 3.85 -10.83 -0.54
C VAL A 122 2.34 -10.85 -0.83
N GLN A 123 1.94 -10.58 -2.07
CA GLN A 123 0.53 -10.59 -2.49
C GLN A 123 0.00 -12.01 -2.83
N PHE A 124 0.88 -12.97 -3.13
CA PHE A 124 0.50 -14.29 -3.65
C PHE A 124 1.14 -15.49 -2.93
N GLU A 125 2.01 -15.28 -1.93
CA GLU A 125 2.61 -16.36 -1.13
C GLU A 125 1.57 -17.22 -0.38
N ARG A 126 0.27 -16.88 -0.45
CA ARG A 126 -0.84 -17.71 0.06
C ARG A 126 -1.88 -18.16 -0.96
N GLY A 127 -1.69 -17.93 -2.25
CA GLY A 127 -2.77 -18.19 -3.19
C GLY A 127 -2.36 -18.29 -4.64
N GLN A 128 -1.36 -19.13 -4.93
CA GLN A 128 -1.22 -19.84 -6.21
C GLN A 128 0.01 -20.76 -6.14
N ALA A 129 -0.21 -21.98 -5.65
CA ALA A 129 0.37 -23.11 -6.35
C ALA A 129 -0.40 -23.21 -7.67
N ASP A 130 0.08 -22.53 -8.71
CA ASP A 130 -0.50 -22.63 -10.04
C ASP A 130 0.30 -23.64 -10.85
N VAL A 131 -0.42 -24.74 -11.16
CA VAL A 131 -0.35 -25.58 -12.36
C VAL A 131 0.86 -26.49 -12.55
#